data_AF-A0A662WXU8-F1
#
_entry.id   AF-A0A662WXU8-F1
#
_cell.length_a   1.000
_cell.length_b   1.000
_cell.length_c   1.000
_cell.angle_alpha   90.00
_cell.angle_beta   90.00
_cell.angle_gamma   90.00
#
_symmetry.space_group_name_H-M   'P 1'
#
loop_
_entity.id
_entity.type
_entity.pdbx_description
1 polymer ?
#
loop_
_entity_poly.entity_id
_entity_poly.type
_entity_poly.pdbx_seq_one_letter_code
_entity_poly.pdbx_strand_id
1 'polypeptide(L)'
;MAASARVYAALGTNLGDKLANLELALDMLAQTVGPVEATSRLYTTAPQYVEDQPAFLNLVARVRTALPPAELLGAFKTIEREIGRTQSIRYALNGG
;
A
#
# COMPACT_ATOMS: atom_id res chain seq x y z
N MET A 1 -17.61 12.67 19.85
CA MET A 1 -16.93 11.42 19.43
C MET A 1 -17.19 11.26 17.94
N ALA A 2 -16.17 11.38 17.09
CA ALA A 2 -16.34 11.09 15.66
C ALA A 2 -16.61 9.59 15.49
N ALA A 3 -17.60 9.22 14.68
CA ALA A 3 -17.89 7.81 14.40
C ALA A 3 -16.69 7.19 13.68
N SER A 4 -16.25 6.02 14.14
CA SER A 4 -15.15 5.28 13.50
C SER A 4 -15.70 4.04 12.80
N ALA A 5 -15.21 3.79 11.58
CA ALA A 5 -15.57 2.65 10.75
C ALA A 5 -14.36 1.71 10.56
N ARG A 6 -14.67 0.46 10.18
CA ARG A 6 -13.66 -0.48 9.68
C ARG A 6 -13.68 -0.46 8.17
N VAL A 7 -12.51 -0.32 7.58
CA VAL A 7 -12.28 -0.39 6.13
C VAL A 7 -11.28 -1.51 5.83
N TYR A 8 -11.35 -2.03 4.62
CA TYR A 8 -10.43 -3.05 4.12
C TYR A 8 -9.69 -2.47 2.91
N ALA A 9 -8.39 -2.22 3.08
CA ALA A 9 -7.53 -1.68 2.04
C ALA A 9 -6.78 -2.83 1.36
N ALA A 10 -6.92 -2.95 0.04
CA ALA A 10 -6.12 -3.86 -0.77
C ALA A 10 -4.78 -3.18 -1.11
N LEU A 11 -3.67 -3.88 -0.85
CA LEU A 11 -2.32 -3.43 -1.16
C LEU A 11 -1.70 -4.40 -2.16
N GLY A 12 -0.99 -3.87 -3.15
CA GLY A 12 -0.34 -4.67 -4.19
C GLY A 12 0.89 -3.98 -4.75
N THR A 13 1.94 -4.76 -5.02
CA THR A 13 3.18 -4.26 -5.61
C THR A 13 3.87 -5.33 -6.44
N ASN A 14 4.34 -4.98 -7.62
CA ASN A 14 5.08 -5.87 -8.52
C ASN A 14 6.53 -5.43 -8.75
N LEU A 15 6.89 -4.18 -8.46
CA LEU A 15 8.20 -3.61 -8.76
C LEU A 15 9.04 -3.37 -7.50
N GLY A 16 10.33 -3.62 -7.63
CA GLY A 16 11.32 -3.31 -6.61
C GLY A 16 11.26 -4.25 -5.42
N ASP A 17 11.53 -3.69 -4.25
CA ASP A 17 11.53 -4.44 -3.00
C ASP A 17 10.10 -4.60 -2.47
N LYS A 18 9.40 -5.61 -3.02
CA LYS A 18 7.97 -5.82 -2.82
C LYS A 18 7.56 -5.93 -1.35
N LEU A 19 8.37 -6.57 -0.50
CA LEU A 19 8.08 -6.67 0.93
C LEU A 19 8.23 -5.30 1.60
N ALA A 20 9.35 -4.62 1.38
CA ALA A 20 9.58 -3.29 1.95
C ALA A 20 8.51 -2.27 1.52
N ASN A 21 8.00 -2.36 0.30
CA ASN A 21 6.91 -1.50 -0.16
C ASN A 21 5.61 -1.74 0.61
N LEU A 22 5.27 -3.01 0.88
CA LEU A 22 4.07 -3.37 1.63
C LEU A 22 4.20 -2.99 3.10
N GLU A 23 5.37 -3.19 3.70
CA GLU A 23 5.68 -2.73 5.06
C GLU A 23 5.54 -1.21 5.17
N LEU A 24 6.16 -0.46 4.25
CA LEU A 24 6.03 1.00 4.22
C LEU A 24 4.58 1.45 4.03
N ALA A 25 3.80 0.77 3.17
CA ALA A 25 2.38 1.07 2.98
C ALA A 25 1.57 0.85 4.27
N LEU A 26 1.84 -0.23 5.00
CA LEU A 26 1.19 -0.52 6.28
C LEU A 26 1.54 0.54 7.34
N ASP A 27 2.81 0.93 7.43
CA ASP A 27 3.28 1.97 8.35
C ASP A 27 2.63 3.32 8.04
N MET A 28 2.55 3.70 6.75
CA MET A 28 1.91 4.94 6.35
C MET A 28 0.40 4.91 6.57
N LEU A 29 -0.27 3.78 6.35
CA LEU A 29 -1.69 3.61 6.70
C LEU A 29 -1.91 3.83 8.20
N ALA A 30 -1.07 3.21 9.04
CA ALA A 30 -1.15 3.35 10.49
C ALA A 30 -1.01 4.82 10.94
N GLN A 31 -0.14 5.58 10.27
CA GLN A 31 0.13 6.98 10.59
C GLN A 31 -0.92 7.96 10.03
N THR A 32 -1.48 7.70 8.85
CA THR A 32 -2.31 8.68 8.12
C THR A 32 -3.79 8.37 8.11
N VAL A 33 -4.17 7.09 8.17
CA VAL A 33 -5.56 6.64 8.07
C VAL A 33 -6.11 6.18 9.41
N GLY A 34 -5.29 5.49 10.20
CA GLY A 34 -5.62 4.98 11.52
C GLY A 34 -5.05 3.58 11.76
N PRO A 35 -5.26 3.01 12.96
CA PRO A 35 -4.62 1.75 13.34
C PRO A 35 -4.99 0.59 12.43
N VAL A 36 -3.96 -0.12 11.95
CA VAL A 36 -4.08 -1.41 11.27
C VAL A 36 -4.39 -2.47 12.31
N GLU A 37 -5.62 -3.01 12.30
CA GLU A 37 -6.08 -4.00 13.28
C GLU A 37 -5.68 -5.44 12.91
N ALA A 38 -5.49 -5.71 11.61
CA ALA A 38 -5.10 -7.03 11.09
C ALA A 38 -4.66 -6.93 9.63
N THR A 39 -3.89 -7.91 9.17
CA THR A 39 -3.56 -8.14 7.77
C THR A 39 -3.96 -9.54 7.35
N SER A 40 -4.25 -9.74 6.06
CA SER A 40 -4.32 -11.07 5.47
C SER A 40 -2.90 -11.68 5.37
N ARG A 41 -2.85 -12.94 4.95
CA ARG A 41 -1.59 -13.50 4.43
C ARG A 41 -1.16 -12.73 3.17
N LEU A 42 0.13 -12.83 2.87
CA LEU A 42 0.70 -12.41 1.60
C LEU A 42 0.31 -13.40 0.49
N TYR A 43 -0.05 -12.88 -0.67
CA TYR A 43 -0.39 -13.68 -1.85
C TYR A 43 0.42 -13.21 -3.05
N THR A 44 1.03 -14.16 -3.76
CA THR A 44 1.69 -13.89 -5.03
C THR A 44 0.74 -14.21 -6.17
N THR A 45 0.55 -13.27 -7.10
CA THR A 45 -0.32 -13.46 -8.28
C THR A 45 0.43 -13.14 -9.55
N ALA A 46 0.21 -13.95 -10.59
CA ALA A 46 0.72 -13.66 -11.93
C ALA A 46 0.11 -12.33 -12.45
N PRO A 47 0.85 -11.55 -13.26
CA PRO A 47 0.28 -10.41 -13.97
C PRO A 47 -0.81 -10.88 -14.95
N GLN A 48 -1.95 -10.20 -14.98
CA GLN A 48 -3.11 -10.66 -15.77
C GLN A 48 -3.09 -10.24 -17.25
N TYR A 49 -2.30 -9.22 -17.64
CA TYR A 49 -2.40 -8.60 -18.97
C TYR A 49 -1.06 -8.43 -19.70
N VAL A 50 0.08 -8.57 -19.02
CA VAL A 50 1.42 -8.44 -19.60
C VAL A 50 2.30 -9.54 -19.01
N GLU A 51 2.74 -10.48 -19.85
CA GLU A 51 3.45 -11.68 -19.41
C GLU A 51 4.90 -11.39 -18.96
N ASP A 52 5.49 -10.28 -19.43
CA ASP A 52 6.90 -9.94 -19.19
C ASP A 52 7.09 -8.98 -17.99
N GLN A 53 6.27 -9.14 -16.95
CA GLN A 53 6.38 -8.37 -15.71
C GLN A 53 6.51 -9.26 -14.48
N PRO A 54 7.21 -8.81 -13.42
CA PRO A 54 7.31 -9.58 -12.20
C PRO A 54 5.93 -9.83 -11.58
N ALA A 55 5.77 -10.96 -10.91
CA ALA A 55 4.55 -11.27 -10.17
C ALA A 55 4.25 -10.21 -9.09
N PHE A 56 2.97 -9.95 -8.87
CA PHE A 56 2.49 -9.08 -7.80
C PHE A 56 2.56 -9.80 -6.47
N LEU A 57 2.92 -9.04 -5.42
CA LEU A 57 2.73 -9.41 -4.04
C LEU A 57 1.58 -8.57 -3.48
N ASN A 58 0.57 -9.22 -2.91
CA ASN A 58 -0.67 -8.59 -2.46
C ASN A 58 -1.02 -8.98 -1.02
N LEU A 59 -1.70 -8.08 -0.32
CA LEU A 59 -2.38 -8.36 0.95
C LEU A 59 -3.58 -7.42 1.14
N VAL A 60 -4.44 -7.74 2.10
CA VAL A 60 -5.51 -6.86 2.57
C VAL A 60 -5.26 -6.44 4.01
N ALA A 61 -5.36 -5.15 4.29
CA ALA A 61 -5.25 -4.57 5.63
C ALA A 61 -6.63 -4.15 6.15
N ARG A 62 -6.98 -4.58 7.36
CA ARG A 62 -8.16 -4.08 8.09
C ARG A 62 -7.74 -2.87 8.91
N VAL A 63 -8.32 -1.73 8.61
CA VAL A 63 -7.96 -0.45 9.25
C VAL A 63 -9.18 0.13 9.94
N ARG A 64 -8.99 0.62 11.17
CA ARG A 64 -9.99 1.42 11.85
C ARG A 64 -9.70 2.89 11.56
N THR A 65 -10.68 3.59 11.00
CA THR A 65 -10.51 5.01 10.62
C THR A 65 -11.70 5.84 11.08
N ALA A 66 -11.46 7.12 11.30
CA ALA A 66 -12.50 8.14 11.46
C ALA A 66 -12.61 9.05 10.22
N LEU A 67 -11.79 8.82 9.19
CA LEU A 67 -11.80 9.61 7.96
C LEU A 67 -13.08 9.32 7.17
N PRO A 68 -13.76 10.35 6.65
CA PRO A 68 -14.83 10.16 5.68
C PRO A 68 -14.26 9.61 4.35
N PRO A 69 -15.10 8.98 3.50
CA PRO A 69 -14.63 8.30 2.29
C PRO A 69 -13.79 9.16 1.34
N ALA A 70 -14.10 10.45 1.19
CA ALA A 70 -13.34 11.36 0.33
C ALA A 70 -11.92 11.63 0.84
N GLU A 71 -11.77 11.82 2.15
CA GLU A 71 -10.47 12.01 2.80
C GLU A 71 -9.65 10.72 2.79
N LEU A 72 -10.31 9.57 2.98
CA LEU A 72 -9.68 8.25 2.88
C LEU A 72 -9.06 8.02 1.49
N LEU A 73 -9.79 8.34 0.43
CA LEU A 73 -9.27 8.27 -0.94
C LEU A 73 -8.08 9.21 -1.15
N GLY A 74 -8.13 10.42 -0.58
CA GLY A 74 -7.01 11.37 -0.62
C GLY A 74 -5.76 10.86 0.11
N ALA A 75 -5.95 10.20 1.26
CA ALA A 75 -4.88 9.57 2.01
C ALA A 75 -4.23 8.43 1.21
N PHE A 76 -5.03 7.54 0.59
CA PHE A 76 -4.50 6.47 -0.25
C PHE A 76 -3.66 6.99 -1.42
N LYS A 77 -4.15 7.98 -2.16
CA LYS A 77 -3.40 8.61 -3.26
C LYS A 77 -2.09 9.25 -2.77
N THR A 78 -2.07 9.75 -1.54
CA THR A 78 -0.86 10.33 -0.94
C THR A 78 0.15 9.24 -0.60
N ILE A 79 -0.30 8.13 -0.02
CA ILE A 79 0.55 6.98 0.27
C ILE A 79 1.16 6.42 -1.02
N GLU A 80 0.36 6.19 -2.06
CA GLU A 80 0.82 5.70 -3.36
C GLU A 80 1.92 6.60 -3.96
N ARG A 81 1.72 7.92 -3.91
CA ARG A 81 2.69 8.91 -4.42
C ARG A 81 4.00 8.88 -3.65
N GLU A 82 3.97 8.84 -2.32
CA GLU A 82 5.20 8.85 -1.51
C GLU A 82 6.00 7.57 -1.66
N ILE A 83 5.33 6.42 -1.72
CA ILE A 83 5.99 5.13 -1.98
C ILE A 83 6.59 5.14 -3.39
N GLY A 84 5.83 5.57 -4.40
CA GLY A 84 6.32 5.67 -5.78
C GLY A 84 7.53 6.62 -5.90
N ARG A 85 7.52 7.76 -5.21
CA ARG A 85 8.66 8.68 -5.17
C ARG A 85 9.90 8.05 -4.51
N THR A 86 9.70 7.35 -3.40
CA THR A 86 10.78 6.64 -2.68
C THR A 86 11.41 5.57 -3.57
N GLN A 87 10.59 4.82 -4.31
CA GLN A 87 11.09 3.85 -5.29
C GLN A 87 11.88 4.51 -6.40
N SER A 88 11.35 5.57 -7.02
CA SER A 88 12.05 6.29 -8.10
C SER A 88 13.43 6.78 -7.67
N ILE A 89 13.59 7.27 -6.43
CA ILE A 89 14.90 7.65 -5.88
C ILE A 89 15.80 6.41 -5.72
N ARG A 90 15.29 5.30 -5.14
CA ARG A 90 16.05 4.05 -4.99
C ARG A 90 16.54 3.51 -6.34
N TYR A 91 15.75 3.65 -7.41
CA TYR A 91 16.17 3.25 -8.76
C TYR A 91 17.18 4.22 -9.38
N ALA A 92 17.04 5.53 -9.16
CA ALA A 92 17.99 6.53 -9.65
C ALA A 92 19.39 6.37 -9.03
N LEU A 93 19.49 5.83 -7.81
CA LEU A 93 20.76 5.60 -7.10
C LEU A 93 21.46 4.28 -7.45
N ASN A 94 20.81 3.40 -8.22
CA ASN A 94 21.36 2.09 -8.60
C ASN A 94 21.69 1.98 -10.11
N GLY A 95 21.75 3.10 -10.83
CA GLY A 95 21.95 3.16 -12.28
C GLY A 95 23.22 3.91 -12.74
N GLY A 96 24.30 3.83 -11.97
CA GLY A 96 25.63 4.38 -12.32
C GLY A 96 26.68 3.30 -12.41
#